data_AF-A0A1C5VGX2-F1
#
_entry.id   AF-A0A1C5VGX2-F1
#
_cell.length_a   1.000
_cell.length_b   1.000
_cell.length_c   1.000
_cell.angle_alpha   90.00
_cell.angle_beta   90.00
_cell.angle_gamma   90.00
#
_symmetry.space_group_name_H-M   'P 1'
#
loop_
_entity.id
_entity.type
_entity.pdbx_description
1 polymer ?
#
loop_
_entity_poly.entity_id
_entity_poly.type
_entity_poly.pdbx_seq_one_letter_code
_entity_poly.pdbx_strand_id
1 'polypeptide(L)'
;MIYLPRRHREINRFGQAQHQATLNKAIRRIIRDCNDEQFLHSDEPDVLLPHFSCHSLRHTFTTRMCEAGVNIKVIQDALGHSDISTALNIYADVTKEMKAEEFKGLDSYFKV
;
A
#
# COMPACT_ATOMS: atom_id res chain seq x y z
N MET A 1 26.79 -8.27 -6.08
CA MET A 1 26.38 -8.27 -4.65
C MET A 1 25.83 -6.87 -4.36
N ILE A 2 24.52 -6.68 -4.57
CA ILE A 2 23.90 -5.34 -4.55
C ILE A 2 23.58 -5.01 -3.09
N TYR A 3 24.40 -4.15 -2.50
CA TYR A 3 24.18 -3.60 -1.16
C TYR A 3 23.05 -2.56 -1.28
N LEU A 4 21.80 -2.96 -0.98
CA LEU A 4 20.71 -1.99 -0.79
C LEU A 4 20.92 -1.30 0.57
N PRO A 5 21.17 0.03 0.61
CA PRO A 5 21.40 0.72 1.86
C PRO A 5 20.12 0.75 2.69
N ARG A 6 20.32 0.48 3.99
CA ARG A 6 19.30 0.33 5.03
C ARG A 6 18.32 1.52 5.08
N ARG A 7 17.03 1.17 5.18
CA ARG A 7 15.91 1.94 5.76
C ARG A 7 15.53 3.23 5.04
N HIS A 8 14.68 3.12 4.02
CA HIS A 8 13.76 4.20 3.64
C HIS A 8 12.63 4.28 4.67
N ARG A 9 12.95 4.68 5.91
CA ARG A 9 11.92 5.26 6.77
C ARG A 9 11.78 6.71 6.32
N GLU A 10 10.54 7.16 6.11
CA GLU A 10 10.26 8.59 6.01
C GLU A 10 10.74 9.21 7.33
N ILE A 11 11.94 9.81 7.32
CA ILE A 11 12.58 10.36 8.50
C ILE A 11 12.26 11.85 8.60
N ASN A 12 12.01 12.32 9.81
CA ASN A 12 11.87 13.75 10.08
C ASN A 12 13.22 14.45 10.03
N ARG A 13 13.23 15.79 10.09
CA ARG A 13 14.45 16.60 10.11
C ARG A 13 15.43 16.23 11.24
N PHE A 14 14.97 15.49 12.25
CA PHE A 14 15.73 15.00 13.39
C PHE A 14 16.21 13.54 13.24
N GLY A 15 16.02 12.92 12.06
CA GLY A 15 16.44 11.54 11.78
C GLY A 15 15.56 10.46 12.41
N GLN A 16 14.43 10.84 13.02
CA GLN A 16 13.48 9.91 13.61
C GLN A 16 12.41 9.52 12.59
N ALA A 17 11.82 8.34 12.74
CA ALA A 17 10.68 7.94 11.91
C ALA A 17 9.54 8.95 12.06
N GLN A 18 8.98 9.41 10.94
CA GLN A 18 7.80 10.25 10.93
C GLN A 18 6.64 9.52 11.62
N HIS A 19 5.96 10.21 12.53
CA HIS A 19 4.83 9.63 13.23
C HIS A 19 3.61 9.58 12.32
N GLN A 20 2.90 8.44 12.30
CA GLN A 20 1.78 8.20 11.39
C GLN A 20 0.67 9.25 11.55
N ALA A 21 0.42 9.75 12.76
CA ALA A 21 -0.58 10.80 12.97
C ALA A 21 -0.20 12.14 12.31
N THR A 22 1.10 12.46 12.26
CA THR A 22 1.61 13.68 11.61
C THR A 22 1.42 13.58 10.10
N LEU A 23 1.78 12.44 9.52
CA LEU A 23 1.60 12.18 8.09
C LEU A 23 0.11 12.16 7.71
N ASN A 24 -0.74 11.49 8.50
CA ASN A 24 -2.18 11.50 8.28
C ASN A 24 -2.78 12.91 8.37
N LYS A 25 -2.26 13.78 9.24
CA LYS A 25 -2.69 15.18 9.31
C LYS A 25 -2.28 15.96 8.06
N ALA A 26 -1.08 15.72 7.53
CA ALA A 26 -0.64 16.31 6.27
C ALA A 26 -1.50 15.81 5.09
N ILE A 27 -1.74 14.51 4.98
CA ILE A 27 -2.60 13.92 3.94
C ILE A 27 -4.00 14.54 3.96
N ARG A 28 -4.63 14.67 5.14
CA ARG A 28 -5.96 15.30 5.24
C ARG A 28 -5.97 16.76 4.80
N ARG A 29 -4.87 17.50 5.03
CA ARG A 29 -4.75 18.87 4.54
C ARG A 29 -4.65 18.89 3.02
N ILE A 30 -3.77 18.07 2.45
CA ILE A 30 -3.62 17.96 0.99
C ILE A 30 -4.95 17.59 0.32
N ILE A 31 -5.67 16.59 0.84
CA ILE A 31 -6.97 16.17 0.29
C ILE A 31 -7.96 17.34 0.31
N ARG A 32 -8.02 18.08 1.42
CA ARG A 32 -8.88 19.26 1.52
C ARG A 32 -8.49 20.31 0.51
N ASP A 33 -7.22 20.71 0.49
CA ASP A 33 -6.74 21.80 -0.37
C ASP A 33 -6.97 21.47 -1.85
N CYS A 34 -6.73 20.22 -2.27
CA CYS A 34 -7.03 19.76 -3.62
C CYS A 34 -8.53 19.73 -3.93
N ASN A 35 -9.38 19.31 -3.00
CA ASN A 35 -10.82 19.30 -3.21
C ASN A 35 -11.39 20.72 -3.25
N ASP A 36 -10.92 21.61 -2.37
CA ASP A 36 -11.29 23.02 -2.35
C ASP A 36 -10.91 23.71 -3.68
N GLU A 37 -9.74 23.36 -4.25
CA GLU A 37 -9.32 23.84 -5.57
C GLU A 37 -10.27 23.38 -6.69
N GLN A 38 -10.80 22.16 -6.62
CA GLN A 38 -11.81 21.70 -7.59
C GLN A 38 -13.08 22.55 -7.54
N PHE A 39 -13.52 22.96 -6.33
CA PHE A 39 -14.68 23.84 -6.17
C PHE A 39 -14.45 25.28 -6.65
N LEU A 40 -13.19 25.72 -6.81
CA LEU A 40 -12.90 27.01 -7.46
C LEU A 40 -13.12 26.96 -8.99
N HIS A 41 -13.06 25.77 -9.59
CA HIS A 41 -13.19 25.57 -11.02
C HIS A 41 -14.62 25.21 -11.46
N SER A 42 -15.37 24.51 -10.61
CA SER A 42 -16.77 24.11 -10.87
C SER A 42 -17.53 24.00 -9.54
N ASP A 43 -18.78 24.49 -9.52
CA ASP A 43 -19.69 24.28 -8.39
C ASP A 43 -20.07 22.80 -8.23
N GLU A 44 -19.97 22.02 -9.31
CA GLU A 44 -20.17 20.57 -9.32
C GLU A 44 -18.91 19.90 -9.91
N PRO A 45 -17.91 19.57 -9.08
CA PRO A 45 -16.69 18.94 -9.55
C PRO A 45 -16.92 17.46 -9.90
N ASP A 46 -16.44 17.04 -11.07
CA ASP A 46 -16.59 15.66 -11.57
C ASP A 46 -15.84 14.63 -10.70
N VAL A 47 -14.71 15.02 -10.09
CA VAL A 47 -13.86 14.12 -9.31
C VAL A 47 -13.35 14.81 -8.04
N LEU A 48 -13.60 14.17 -6.90
CA LEU A 48 -13.03 14.56 -5.60
C LEU A 48 -12.08 13.48 -5.10
N LEU A 49 -11.00 13.91 -4.44
CA LEU A 49 -10.11 12.99 -3.75
C LEU A 49 -10.82 12.38 -2.54
N PRO A 50 -10.90 11.03 -2.45
CA PRO A 50 -11.49 10.36 -1.30
C PRO A 50 -10.58 10.49 -0.07
N HIS A 51 -11.14 10.25 1.11
CA HIS A 51 -10.34 10.21 2.33
C HIS A 51 -9.48 8.93 2.39
N PHE A 52 -8.16 9.08 2.44
CA PHE A 52 -7.22 7.98 2.68
C PHE A 52 -6.15 8.35 3.71
N SER A 53 -5.42 7.34 4.18
CA SER A 53 -4.40 7.45 5.22
C SER A 53 -3.08 6.81 4.78
N CYS A 54 -2.00 7.03 5.55
CA CYS A 54 -0.76 6.29 5.37
C CYS A 54 -0.94 4.77 5.44
N HIS A 55 -1.89 4.30 6.26
CA HIS A 55 -2.21 2.87 6.33
C HIS A 55 -2.86 2.39 5.04
N SER A 56 -3.75 3.19 4.45
CA SER A 56 -4.36 2.90 3.14
C SER A 56 -3.31 2.75 2.04
N LEU A 57 -2.33 3.67 2.02
CA LEU A 57 -1.20 3.62 1.07
C LEU A 57 -0.32 2.38 1.28
N ARG A 58 -0.02 2.02 2.54
CA ARG A 58 0.72 0.80 2.89
C ARG A 58 -0.03 -0.46 2.45
N HIS A 59 -1.35 -0.48 2.62
CA HIS A 59 -2.20 -1.56 2.12
C HIS A 59 -2.07 -1.70 0.61
N THR A 60 -2.32 -0.62 -0.15
CA THR A 60 -2.21 -0.64 -1.62
C THR A 60 -0.83 -1.10 -2.09
N PHE A 61 0.25 -0.58 -1.51
CA PHE A 61 1.61 -1.00 -1.84
C PHE A 61 1.83 -2.50 -1.63
N THR A 62 1.40 -3.03 -0.48
CA THR A 62 1.55 -4.45 -0.16
C THR A 62 0.73 -5.32 -1.11
N THR A 63 -0.54 -4.96 -1.37
CA THR A 63 -1.40 -5.69 -2.29
C THR A 63 -0.77 -5.77 -3.67
N ARG A 64 -0.28 -4.66 -4.21
CA ARG A 64 0.40 -4.63 -5.52
C ARG A 64 1.66 -5.50 -5.55
N MET A 65 2.45 -5.51 -4.48
CA MET A 65 3.64 -6.36 -4.39
C MET A 65 3.29 -7.84 -4.28
N CYS A 66 2.23 -8.19 -3.54
CA CYS A 66 1.72 -9.56 -3.47
C CYS A 66 1.16 -10.02 -4.82
N GLU A 67 0.38 -9.17 -5.51
CA GLU A 67 -0.14 -9.42 -6.87
C GLU A 67 1.00 -9.67 -7.87
N ALA A 68 2.13 -8.97 -7.72
CA ALA A 68 3.32 -9.16 -8.53
C ALA A 68 4.16 -10.39 -8.14
N GLY A 69 3.73 -11.19 -7.15
CA GLY A 69 4.43 -12.40 -6.71
C GLY A 69 5.70 -12.14 -5.88
N VAL A 70 5.87 -10.93 -5.33
CA VAL A 70 7.05 -10.59 -4.53
C VAL A 70 7.03 -11.36 -3.21
N ASN A 71 8.21 -11.86 -2.79
CA ASN A 71 8.35 -12.61 -1.55
C ASN A 71 7.94 -11.75 -0.33
N ILE A 72 7.08 -12.31 0.53
CA ILE A 72 6.56 -11.61 1.71
C ILE A 72 7.64 -11.07 2.66
N LYS A 73 8.79 -11.75 2.80
CA LYS A 73 9.89 -11.24 3.63
C LYS A 73 10.52 -9.99 3.04
N VAL A 74 10.58 -9.88 1.72
CA VAL A 74 11.06 -8.68 1.01
C VAL A 74 10.08 -7.53 1.20
N ILE A 75 8.77 -7.81 1.08
CA ILE A 75 7.71 -6.82 1.32
C ILE A 75 7.76 -6.30 2.77
N GLN A 76 7.92 -7.21 3.74
CA GLN A 76 8.05 -6.85 5.16
C GLN A 76 9.28 -6.00 5.44
N ASP A 77 10.42 -6.32 4.82
CA ASP A 77 11.65 -5.55 4.99
C ASP A 77 11.52 -4.14 4.38
N ALA A 78 10.85 -4.03 3.23
CA ALA A 78 10.56 -2.76 2.56
C ALA A 78 9.61 -1.85 3.38
N LEU A 79 8.57 -2.42 4.00
CA LEU A 79 7.62 -1.68 4.86
C LEU A 79 8.20 -1.33 6.25
N GLY A 80 9.26 -2.04 6.65
CA GLY A 80 9.81 -2.04 7.99
C GLY A 80 9.01 -2.94 8.95
N HIS A 81 9.70 -3.47 9.96
CA HIS A 81 9.13 -4.44 10.92
C HIS A 81 7.95 -3.95 11.77
N SER A 82 7.56 -2.67 11.71
CA SER A 82 6.46 -2.12 12.49
C SER A 82 5.07 -2.54 11.97
N ASP A 83 4.94 -2.95 10.71
CA ASP A 83 3.64 -3.20 10.04
C ASP A 83 3.50 -4.64 9.51
N ILE A 84 4.08 -5.62 10.20
CA ILE A 84 4.03 -7.03 9.79
C ILE A 84 2.59 -7.56 9.69
N SER A 85 1.69 -7.12 10.58
CA SER A 85 0.29 -7.57 10.62
C SER A 85 -0.46 -7.27 9.31
N THR A 86 -0.34 -6.04 8.82
CA THR A 86 -0.93 -5.62 7.54
C THR A 86 -0.41 -6.44 6.37
N ALA A 87 0.92 -6.61 6.29
CA ALA A 87 1.53 -7.37 5.20
C ALA A 87 1.07 -8.83 5.19
N LEU A 88 0.98 -9.47 6.37
CA LEU A 88 0.53 -10.85 6.50
C LEU A 88 -0.94 -11.04 6.15
N ASN A 89 -1.83 -10.14 6.59
CA ASN A 89 -3.25 -10.23 6.28
C ASN A 89 -3.49 -10.12 4.77
N ILE A 90 -2.89 -9.14 4.11
CA ILE A 90 -3.01 -8.95 2.66
C ILE A 90 -2.43 -10.15 1.91
N TYR A 91 -1.25 -10.62 2.32
CA TYR A 91 -0.66 -11.81 1.72
C TYR A 91 -1.57 -13.03 1.86
N ALA A 92 -2.17 -13.25 3.03
CA ALA A 92 -3.09 -14.35 3.26
C ALA A 92 -4.33 -14.28 2.35
N ASP A 93 -4.85 -13.08 2.10
CA ASP A 93 -6.02 -12.90 1.24
C ASP A 93 -5.67 -13.03 -0.25
N VAL A 94 -4.63 -12.33 -0.73
CA VAL A 94 -4.19 -12.44 -2.14
C VAL A 94 -3.76 -13.86 -2.47
N THR A 95 -3.05 -14.55 -1.56
CA THR A 95 -2.66 -15.95 -1.81
C THR A 95 -3.83 -16.92 -1.81
N LYS A 96 -4.94 -16.66 -1.12
CA LYS A 96 -6.15 -17.48 -1.27
C LYS A 96 -6.73 -17.36 -2.67
N GLU A 97 -6.82 -16.15 -3.19
CA GLU A 97 -7.33 -15.87 -4.54
C GLU A 97 -6.41 -16.47 -5.61
N MET A 98 -5.10 -16.23 -5.50
CA MET A 98 -4.11 -16.83 -6.40
C MET A 98 -4.13 -18.35 -6.37
N LYS A 99 -4.22 -18.97 -5.18
CA LYS A 99 -4.33 -20.43 -5.07
C LYS A 99 -5.60 -20.93 -5.76
N ALA A 100 -6.74 -20.27 -5.58
CA ALA A 100 -7.98 -20.68 -6.22
C ALA A 100 -7.88 -20.63 -7.76
N GLU A 101 -7.23 -19.61 -8.31
CA GLU A 101 -6.98 -19.49 -9.75
C GLU A 101 -6.00 -20.56 -10.26
N GLU A 102 -4.87 -20.78 -9.57
CA GLU A 102 -3.89 -21.81 -9.91
C GLU A 102 -4.50 -23.23 -9.87
N PHE A 103 -5.32 -23.54 -8.86
CA PHE A 103 -5.99 -24.83 -8.76
C PHE A 103 -7.03 -25.05 -9.88
N LYS A 104 -7.73 -24.01 -10.34
CA LYS A 104 -8.59 -24.10 -11.54
C LYS A 104 -7.77 -24.36 -12.80
N GLY A 105 -6.63 -23.68 -12.94
CA GLY A 105 -5.68 -23.90 -14.05
C GLY A 105 -5.17 -25.34 -14.07
N LEU A 106 -4.78 -25.88 -12.91
CA LEU A 106 -4.36 -27.27 -12.75
C LEU A 106 -5.49 -28.27 -13.08
N ASP A 107 -6.72 -28.05 -12.60
CA ASP A 107 -7.86 -28.92 -12.91
C ASP A 107 -8.13 -28.99 -14.43
N SER A 108 -7.93 -27.88 -15.14
CA SER A 108 -8.01 -27.86 -16.61
C SER A 108 -6.87 -28.60 -17.30
N TYR A 109 -5.68 -28.63 -16.68
CA TYR A 109 -4.49 -29.31 -17.22
C TYR A 109 -4.51 -30.82 -16.97
N PHE A 110 -5.15 -31.27 -15.88
CA PHE A 110 -5.27 -32.69 -15.52
C PHE A 110 -6.54 -33.37 -16.05
N LYS A 111 -7.49 -32.64 -16.64
CA LYS A 111 -8.68 -33.17 -17.33
C LYS A 111 -8.40 -33.63 -18.77
N VAL A 112 -7.22 -34.22 -19.02
CA VAL A 112 -6.90 -34.94 -20.27
C VAL A 112 -7.26 -36.41 -20.14
#